data_AF-A0A9W7KWG7-F1
#
_entry.id   AF-A0A9W7KWG7-F1
#
_cell.length_a   1.000
_cell.length_b   1.000
_cell.length_c   1.000
_cell.angle_alpha   90.00
_cell.angle_beta   90.00
_cell.angle_gamma   90.00
#
_symmetry.space_group_name_H-M   'P 1'
#
loop_
_entity.id
_entity.type
_entity.pdbx_description
1 polymer ?
#
loop_
_entity_poly.entity_id
_entity_poly.type
_entity_poly.pdbx_seq_one_letter_code
_entity_poly.pdbx_strand_id
1 'polypeptide(L)'
;YHFDNNTHYGFIAQEVEEVVPELVGTDELGMKSIRYLGFTPVLLEALKEQQEEILSLKEELRLTNSKLDLMLSFLCKNEMLGTSDSEEEIDLLCSVLNGNN
;
A
#
# COMPACT_ATOMS: atom_id res chain seq x y z
N TYR A 1 20.98 -32.28 -16.07
CA TYR A 1 20.91 -31.58 -14.78
C TYR A 1 21.98 -32.15 -13.87
N HIS A 2 22.96 -31.34 -13.45
CA HIS A 2 23.86 -31.71 -12.36
C HIS A 2 23.15 -31.33 -11.06
N PHE A 3 22.83 -32.34 -10.24
CA PHE A 3 22.48 -32.10 -8.84
C PHE A 3 23.79 -31.83 -8.11
N ASP A 4 24.11 -30.56 -7.91
CA ASP A 4 25.11 -30.18 -6.93
C ASP A 4 24.52 -30.39 -5.53
N ASN A 5 25.39 -30.62 -4.55
CA ASN A 5 24.97 -30.90 -3.18
C ASN A 5 24.64 -29.61 -2.40
N ASN A 6 24.24 -28.56 -3.12
CA ASN A 6 23.95 -27.24 -2.59
C ASN A 6 22.47 -27.11 -2.28
N THR A 7 22.16 -26.34 -1.24
CA THR A 7 20.79 -25.96 -0.93
C THR A 7 20.28 -24.98 -1.97
N HIS A 8 19.19 -25.33 -2.65
CA HIS A 8 18.47 -24.44 -3.57
C HIS A 8 17.15 -24.02 -2.94
N TYR A 9 16.82 -22.74 -3.11
CA TYR A 9 15.52 -22.20 -2.77
C TYR A 9 14.72 -22.00 -4.05
N GLY A 10 13.45 -22.37 -4.03
CA GLY A 10 12.57 -22.27 -5.19
C GLY A 10 11.16 -22.70 -4.84
N PHE A 11 10.34 -22.81 -5.87
CA PHE A 11 8.95 -23.22 -5.72
C PHE A 11 8.76 -24.71 -6.00
N ILE A 12 7.70 -25.27 -5.44
CA ILE A 12 7.22 -26.61 -5.78
C ILE A 12 6.43 -26.49 -7.09
N ALA A 13 6.86 -27.23 -8.13
CA ALA A 13 6.25 -27.13 -9.46
C ALA A 13 4.76 -27.44 -9.47
N GLN A 14 4.31 -28.35 -8.61
CA GLN A 14 2.91 -28.72 -8.43
C GLN A 14 2.08 -27.55 -7.90
N GLU A 15 2.58 -26.81 -6.90
CA GLU A 15 1.89 -25.63 -6.35
C GLU A 15 1.85 -24.50 -7.37
N VAL A 16 2.92 -24.30 -8.14
CA VAL A 16 2.94 -23.30 -9.22
C VAL A 16 1.95 -23.66 -10.32
N GLU A 17 1.78 -24.94 -10.64
CA GLU A 17 0.84 -25.38 -11.67
C GLU A 17 -0.63 -25.06 -11.31
N GLU A 18 -0.99 -25.10 -10.03
CA GLU A 18 -2.33 -24.76 -9.56
C GLU A 18 -2.67 -23.26 -9.76
N VAL A 19 -1.65 -22.40 -9.79
CA VAL A 19 -1.82 -20.94 -9.87
C VAL A 19 -1.50 -20.40 -11.26
N VAL A 20 -0.41 -20.86 -11.89
CA VAL A 20 0.10 -20.41 -13.19
C VAL A 20 0.60 -21.62 -14.01
N PRO A 21 -0.30 -22.46 -14.53
CA PRO A 21 0.05 -23.70 -15.23
C PRO A 21 0.94 -23.48 -16.46
N GLU A 22 0.86 -22.30 -17.09
CA GLU A 22 1.67 -21.91 -18.25
C GLU A 22 3.16 -21.73 -17.92
N LEU A 23 3.55 -21.78 -16.65
CA LEU A 23 4.95 -21.79 -16.23
C LEU A 23 5.47 -23.19 -15.93
N VAL A 24 4.62 -24.22 -15.96
CA VAL A 24 5.02 -25.59 -15.66
C VAL A 24 5.11 -26.42 -16.93
N GLY A 25 6.15 -27.25 -17.01
CA GLY A 25 6.34 -28.24 -18.07
C GLY A 25 6.43 -29.63 -17.47
N THR A 26 5.83 -30.61 -18.14
CA THR A 26 5.91 -32.02 -17.77
C THR A 26 6.65 -32.76 -18.87
N ASP A 27 7.67 -33.54 -18.52
CA ASP A 27 8.41 -34.35 -19.50
C ASP A 27 7.73 -35.71 -19.78
N GLU A 28 8.31 -36.51 -20.68
CA GLU A 28 7.77 -37.81 -21.08
C GLU A 28 7.69 -38.82 -19.92
N LEU A 29 8.43 -38.60 -18.83
CA LEU A 29 8.45 -39.43 -17.62
C LEU A 29 7.49 -38.91 -16.55
N GLY A 30 6.76 -37.82 -16.81
CA GLY A 30 5.82 -37.22 -15.86
C GLY A 30 6.50 -36.27 -14.84
N MET A 31 7.77 -35.92 -15.03
CA MET A 31 8.48 -35.02 -14.11
C MET A 31 8.11 -33.57 -14.41
N LYS A 32 7.73 -32.82 -13.36
CA LYS A 32 7.35 -31.41 -13.47
C LYS A 32 8.55 -30.50 -13.27
N SER A 33 8.61 -29.44 -14.07
CA SER A 33 9.65 -28.41 -14.04
C SER A 33 9.06 -27.01 -14.24
N ILE A 34 9.70 -25.99 -13.68
CA ILE A 34 9.23 -24.60 -13.74
C ILE A 34 10.08 -23.80 -14.74
N ARG A 35 9.42 -23.05 -15.63
CA ARG A 35 10.00 -22.04 -16.51
C ARG A 35 10.17 -20.71 -15.77
N TYR A 36 11.22 -20.61 -14.94
CA TYR A 36 11.44 -19.44 -14.09
C TYR A 36 11.49 -18.09 -14.83
N LEU A 37 12.02 -18.06 -16.05
CA LEU A 37 12.07 -16.83 -16.86
C LEU A 37 10.67 -16.29 -17.22
N GLY A 38 9.66 -17.15 -17.24
CA GLY A 38 8.28 -16.74 -17.49
C GLY A 38 7.63 -15.99 -16.33
N PHE A 39 8.23 -16.00 -15.13
CA PHE A 39 7.75 -15.14 -14.04
C PHE A 39 8.04 -13.67 -14.27
N THR A 40 9.12 -13.30 -14.98
CA THR A 40 9.54 -11.91 -15.16
C THR A 40 8.41 -10.99 -15.66
N PRO A 41 7.69 -11.32 -16.75
CA PRO A 41 6.56 -10.48 -17.19
C PRO A 41 5.38 -10.49 -16.21
N VAL A 42 5.09 -11.62 -15.57
CA VAL A 42 4.00 -11.74 -14.59
C VAL A 42 4.26 -10.86 -13.36
N LEU A 43 5.48 -10.93 -12.83
CA LEU A 43 5.92 -10.12 -11.69
C LEU A 43 5.97 -8.64 -12.04
N LEU A 44 6.36 -8.28 -13.27
CA LEU A 44 6.36 -6.89 -13.71
C LEU A 44 4.95 -6.30 -13.71
N GLU A 45 3.96 -7.00 -14.25
CA GLU A 45 2.57 -6.53 -14.21
C GLU A 45 2.03 -6.49 -12.78
N ALA A 46 2.27 -7.52 -11.96
CA ALA A 46 1.87 -7.52 -10.56
C ALA A 46 2.46 -6.33 -9.77
N LEU A 47 3.72 -5.96 -10.03
CA LEU A 47 4.35 -4.79 -9.41
C LEU A 47 3.72 -3.46 -9.86
N LYS A 48 3.31 -3.35 -11.12
CA LYS A 48 2.59 -2.17 -11.61
C LYS A 48 1.21 -2.05 -10.96
N GLU A 49 0.45 -3.13 -10.95
CA GLU A 49 -0.88 -3.19 -10.31
C GLU A 49 -0.77 -2.85 -8.82
N GLN A 50 0.20 -3.44 -8.11
CA GLN A 50 0.46 -3.11 -6.72
C GLN A 50 0.85 -1.63 -6.52
N GLN A 51 1.61 -1.04 -7.45
CA GLN A 51 1.97 0.37 -7.40
C GLN A 51 0.75 1.28 -7.58
N GLU A 52 -0.20 0.92 -8.45
CA GLU A 52 -1.47 1.63 -8.61
C GLU A 52 -2.33 1.53 -7.35
N GLU A 53 -2.43 0.36 -6.73
CA GLU A 53 -3.13 0.16 -5.46
C GLU A 53 -2.54 1.04 -4.35
N ILE A 54 -1.21 1.09 -4.22
CA ILE A 54 -0.53 1.97 -3.26
C ILE A 54 -0.87 3.45 -3.49
N LEU A 55 -0.91 3.90 -4.75
CA LEU A 55 -1.26 5.29 -5.08
C LEU A 55 -2.71 5.58 -4.72
N SER A 56 -3.63 4.65 -5.00
CA SER A 56 -5.04 4.77 -4.64
C SER A 56 -5.24 4.87 -3.13
N LEU A 57 -4.63 3.97 -2.35
CA LEU A 57 -4.70 3.97 -0.89
C LEU A 57 -4.12 5.24 -0.28
N LYS A 58 -3.01 5.75 -0.82
CA LYS A 58 -2.42 7.03 -0.37
C LYS A 58 -3.36 8.21 -0.62
N GLU A 59 -4.04 8.22 -1.76
CA GLU A 59 -5.00 9.27 -2.08
C GLU A 59 -6.24 9.20 -1.17
N GLU A 60 -6.77 8.01 -0.91
CA GLU A 60 -7.87 7.83 0.04
C GLU A 60 -7.50 8.30 1.44
N LEU A 61 -6.29 7.98 1.91
CA LEU A 61 -5.76 8.45 3.18
C LEU A 61 -5.67 9.98 3.21
N ARG A 62 -5.16 10.60 2.14
CA ARG A 62 -5.06 12.06 2.01
C ARG A 62 -6.45 12.71 2.08
N LEU A 63 -7.42 12.20 1.32
CA LEU A 63 -8.79 12.71 1.32
C LEU A 63 -9.45 12.57 2.70
N THR A 64 -9.22 11.44 3.36
CA THR A 64 -9.73 11.18 4.71
C THR A 64 -9.15 12.17 5.72
N ASN A 65 -7.84 12.43 5.67
CA ASN A 65 -7.19 13.43 6.52
C ASN A 65 -7.72 14.85 6.23
N SER A 66 -7.89 15.23 4.96
CA SER A 66 -8.47 16.54 4.61
C SER A 66 -9.92 16.70 5.10
N LYS A 67 -10.73 15.64 5.10
CA LYS A 67 -12.07 15.67 5.69
C LYS A 67 -12.02 15.90 7.20
N LEU A 68 -11.08 15.25 7.88
CA LEU A 68 -10.86 15.44 9.32
C LEU A 68 -10.48 16.90 9.63
N ASP A 69 -9.52 17.47 8.88
CA ASP A 69 -9.11 18.88 9.04
C ASP A 69 -10.28 19.84 8.85
N LEU A 70 -11.12 19.58 7.83
CA LEU A 70 -12.30 20.39 7.58
C LEU A 70 -13.30 20.30 8.74
N MET A 71 -13.59 19.10 9.24
CA MET A 71 -14.50 18.91 10.38
C MET A 71 -13.97 19.60 11.64
N LEU A 72 -12.66 19.50 11.93
CA LEU A 72 -12.03 20.20 13.05
C LEU A 72 -12.18 21.72 12.91
N SER A 73 -12.00 22.26 11.71
CA SER A 73 -12.17 23.70 11.45
C SER A 73 -13.62 24.17 11.71
N PHE A 74 -14.61 23.35 11.39
CA PHE A 74 -16.02 23.65 11.65
C PHE A 74 -16.34 23.63 13.14
N LEU A 75 -15.82 22.64 13.89
CA LEU A 75 -16.02 22.54 15.33
C LEU A 75 -15.40 23.75 16.06
N CYS A 76 -14.17 24.13 15.71
CA CYS A 76 -13.49 25.29 16.27
C CYS A 76 -14.31 26.59 16.07
N LYS A 77 -14.82 26.83 14.86
CA LYS A 77 -15.68 28.00 14.58
C LYS A 77 -16.98 28.02 15.40
N ASN A 78 -17.53 26.86 15.71
CA ASN A 78 -18.77 26.76 16.49
C ASN A 78 -18.51 26.95 17.99
N GLU A 79 -17.38 26.48 18.52
CA GLU A 79 -16.98 26.75 19.91
C GLU A 79 -16.66 28.23 20.14
N MET A 80 -16.05 28.91 19.16
CA MET A 80 -15.80 30.36 19.17
C MET A 80 -17.08 31.22 19.23
N LEU A 81 -18.25 30.66 18.89
CA LEU A 81 -19.55 31.33 18.98
C LEU A 81 -20.27 31.05 20.31
N GLY A 82 -19.74 30.15 21.14
CA GLY A 82 -20.35 29.69 22.39
C GLY A 82 -19.63 30.14 23.67
N THR A 83 -18.41 30.67 23.59
CA THR A 83 -17.68 31.14 24.77
C THR A 83 -17.85 32.65 24.97
N SER A 84 -18.36 33.02 26.15
CA SER A 84 -18.28 34.37 26.70
C SER A 84 -16.87 34.68 27.21
N ASP A 85 -15.84 34.18 26.52
CA ASP A 85 -14.45 34.28 26.98
C ASP A 85 -13.75 35.40 26.20
N SER A 86 -13.07 36.25 26.95
CA SER A 86 -12.43 37.49 26.50
C SER A 86 -11.56 37.28 25.26
N GLU A 87 -11.66 38.20 24.30
CA GLU A 87 -10.96 38.22 23.00
C GLU A 87 -9.45 37.85 23.06
N GLU A 88 -8.80 38.03 24.22
CA GLU A 88 -7.40 37.69 24.48
C GLU A 88 -7.05 36.18 24.40
N GLU A 89 -7.97 35.27 24.78
CA GLU A 89 -7.69 33.82 24.72
C GLU A 89 -7.78 33.26 23.29
N ILE A 90 -8.63 33.88 22.45
CA ILE A 90 -8.77 33.54 21.03
C ILE A 90 -7.49 33.91 20.27
N ASP A 91 -6.88 35.06 20.58
CA ASP A 91 -5.66 35.54 19.93
C ASP A 91 -4.44 34.66 20.26
N LEU A 92 -4.38 34.13 21.49
CA LEU A 92 -3.34 33.20 21.92
C LEU A 92 -3.47 31.85 21.21
N LEU A 93 -4.70 31.32 21.10
CA LEU A 93 -4.95 30.05 20.43
C LEU A 93 -4.67 30.15 18.91
N CYS A 94 -5.08 31.25 18.28
CA CYS A 94 -4.79 31.53 16.88
C CYS A 94 -3.28 31.67 16.60
N SER A 95 -2.51 32.24 17.53
CA SER A 95 -1.05 32.36 17.39
C SER A 95 -0.37 30.98 17.46
N VAL A 96 -0.78 30.13 18.41
CA VAL A 96 -0.25 28.77 18.58
C VAL A 96 -0.58 27.87 17.39
N LEU A 97 -1.81 27.95 16.87
CA LEU A 97 -2.25 27.12 15.75
C LEU A 97 -1.62 27.55 14.41
N ASN A 98 -1.31 28.83 14.23
CA ASN A 98 -0.65 29.33 13.02
C ASN A 98 0.90 29.23 13.06
N GLY A 99 1.47 28.64 14.12
CA GLY A 99 2.91 28.39 14.21
C GLY A 99 3.78 29.63 14.32
N ASN A 100 3.20 30.78 14.69
CA ASN A 100 3.97 31.97 15.00
C ASN A 100 4.38 31.88 16.48
N ASN A 101 5.67 31.68 16.71
CA ASN A 101 6.29 31.76 18.02
C ASN A 101 6.50 33.23 18.41
#